data_AF-A0AAW0YPT6-F1
#
_entry.id   AF-A0AAW0YPT6-F1
#
_cell.length_a   1.000
_cell.length_b   1.000
_cell.length_c   1.000
_cell.angle_alpha   90.00
_cell.angle_beta   90.00
_cell.angle_gamma   90.00
#
_symmetry.space_group_name_H-M   'P 1'
#
loop_
_entity.id
_entity.type
_entity.pdbx_description
1 polymer ?
#
loop_
_entity_poly.entity_id
_entity_poly.type
_entity_poly.pdbx_seq_one_letter_code
_entity_poly.pdbx_strand_id
1 'polypeptide(L)'
;MVDDVPNVAHGGGGTAGGDLQSRRLLRVYEFKEGKEGWRELLAFVREVGKVVEEEDHHPTILISPSSDYKPLISLPLSTRSYVVELATHTHTPLPPYPLPTKGDKMRPGVTGKDLKLAERIESVWEETTCGRGAVQMKMESG
;
A
#
# COMPACT_ATOMS: atom_id res chain seq x y z
N MET A 1 14.86 -51.46 -21.34
CA MET A 1 16.20 -50.87 -21.28
C MET A 1 16.05 -49.42 -21.70
N VAL A 2 16.39 -48.53 -20.76
CA VAL A 2 16.60 -47.08 -20.84
C VAL A 2 16.22 -46.35 -22.14
N ASP A 3 15.17 -45.52 -22.06
CA ASP A 3 15.05 -44.33 -22.89
C ASP A 3 15.56 -43.12 -22.07
N ASP A 4 16.53 -42.41 -22.64
CA ASP A 4 17.08 -41.15 -22.16
C ASP A 4 15.98 -40.08 -22.04
N VAL A 5 15.75 -39.58 -20.82
CA VAL A 5 14.93 -38.38 -20.59
C VAL A 5 15.86 -37.18 -20.46
N PRO A 6 15.82 -36.21 -21.39
CA PRO A 6 16.61 -34.99 -21.26
C PRO A 6 16.09 -34.14 -20.09
N ASN A 7 17.05 -33.80 -19.23
CA ASN A 7 17.02 -32.83 -18.15
C ASN A 7 16.42 -31.48 -18.64
N VAL A 8 15.18 -31.18 -18.25
CA VAL A 8 14.60 -29.85 -18.48
C VAL A 8 15.10 -28.92 -17.38
N ALA A 9 16.07 -28.11 -17.77
CA ALA A 9 16.60 -27.00 -16.98
C ALA A 9 15.48 -26.12 -16.43
N HIS A 10 15.65 -25.71 -15.17
CA HIS A 10 14.90 -24.66 -14.51
C HIS A 10 15.05 -23.35 -15.30
N GLY A 11 14.13 -23.10 -16.23
CA GLY A 11 13.93 -21.82 -16.88
C GLY A 11 13.20 -20.89 -15.92
N GLY A 12 13.94 -19.97 -15.32
CA GLY A 12 13.41 -18.92 -14.46
C GLY A 12 12.31 -18.13 -15.15
N GLY A 13 11.09 -18.26 -14.62
CA GLY A 13 10.00 -17.34 -14.87
C GLY A 13 10.31 -16.01 -14.19
N GLY A 14 11.09 -15.17 -14.86
CA GLY A 14 11.20 -13.76 -14.55
C GLY A 14 9.89 -13.06 -14.90
N THR A 15 8.91 -13.11 -14.01
CA THR A 15 7.75 -12.22 -14.08
C THR A 15 8.23 -10.80 -13.86
N ALA A 16 7.81 -9.89 -14.74
CA ALA A 16 8.10 -8.46 -14.74
C ALA A 16 7.73 -7.79 -13.40
N GLY A 17 8.61 -7.84 -12.42
CA GLY A 17 8.57 -7.00 -11.22
C GLY A 17 9.46 -5.79 -11.47
N GLY A 18 8.87 -4.65 -11.85
CA GLY A 18 9.63 -3.40 -11.93
C GLY A 18 10.29 -3.10 -10.58
N ASP A 19 11.48 -2.48 -10.59
CA ASP A 19 12.17 -2.08 -9.37
C ASP A 19 11.28 -1.15 -8.53
N LEU A 20 10.81 -1.66 -7.39
CA LEU A 20 9.95 -0.94 -6.45
C LEU A 20 10.75 -0.15 -5.41
N GLN A 21 12.08 -0.14 -5.52
CA GLN A 21 12.93 0.75 -4.75
C GLN A 21 12.67 2.21 -5.13
N SER A 22 12.87 3.10 -4.15
CA SER A 22 12.59 4.53 -4.19
C SER A 22 11.11 4.89 -4.43
N ARG A 23 10.18 3.95 -4.25
CA ARG A 23 8.74 4.17 -4.39
C ARG A 23 8.00 4.03 -3.06
N ARG A 24 6.79 4.59 -3.02
CA ARG A 24 5.81 4.36 -1.95
C ARG A 24 4.45 3.97 -2.54
N LEU A 25 3.70 3.18 -1.77
CA LEU A 25 2.30 2.92 -2.03
C LEU A 25 1.48 4.06 -1.43
N LEU A 26 0.61 4.66 -2.23
CA LEU A 26 -0.26 5.73 -1.79
C LEU A 26 -1.72 5.34 -2.02
N ARG A 27 -2.55 5.56 -1.00
CA ARG A 27 -3.99 5.30 -1.04
C ARG A 27 -4.77 6.45 -0.47
N VAL A 28 -5.83 6.80 -1.17
CA VAL A 28 -6.69 7.92 -0.79
C VAL A 28 -8.11 7.38 -0.61
N TYR A 29 -8.66 7.68 0.55
CA TYR A 29 -9.99 7.27 0.99
C TYR A 29 -10.83 8.51 1.20
N GLU A 30 -12.04 8.51 0.63
CA GLU A 30 -12.94 9.66 0.70
C GLU A 30 -14.19 9.34 1.53
N PHE A 31 -14.50 10.24 2.47
CA PHE A 31 -15.67 10.19 3.33
C PHE A 31 -16.57 11.41 3.09
N LYS A 32 -17.88 11.25 3.26
CA LYS A 32 -18.84 12.35 3.09
C LYS A 32 -18.60 13.50 4.07
N GLU A 33 -19.07 14.70 3.74
CA GLU A 33 -19.07 15.81 4.69
C GLU A 33 -20.00 15.57 5.89
N GLY A 34 -19.76 16.34 6.96
CA GLY A 34 -20.65 16.40 8.12
C GLY A 34 -20.35 15.36 9.20
N LYS A 35 -21.21 15.34 10.22
CA LYS A 35 -20.96 14.56 11.45
C LYS A 35 -20.91 13.05 11.21
N GLU A 36 -21.69 12.55 10.27
CA GLU A 36 -21.73 11.11 9.96
C GLU A 36 -20.45 10.67 9.26
N GLY A 37 -20.04 11.35 8.19
CA GLY A 37 -18.79 11.04 7.51
C GLY A 37 -17.56 11.22 8.41
N TRP A 38 -17.58 12.18 9.32
CA TRP A 38 -16.53 12.31 10.34
C TRP A 38 -16.47 11.11 11.30
N ARG A 39 -17.63 10.57 11.72
CA ARG A 39 -17.68 9.38 12.58
C ARG A 39 -17.20 8.13 11.84
N GLU A 40 -17.61 7.96 10.58
CA GLU A 40 -17.14 6.87 9.72
C GLU A 40 -15.61 6.94 9.55
N LEU A 41 -15.08 8.14 9.32
CA LEU A 41 -13.64 8.37 9.25
C LEU A 41 -12.91 7.95 10.52
N LEU A 42 -13.39 8.39 11.69
CA LEU A 42 -12.75 8.02 12.96
C LEU A 42 -12.84 6.53 13.23
N ALA A 43 -13.95 5.88 12.86
CA ALA A 43 -14.09 4.44 12.96
C ALA A 43 -13.09 3.70 12.07
N PHE A 44 -12.94 4.13 10.82
CA PHE A 44 -11.95 3.59 9.89
C PHE A 44 -10.52 3.75 10.42
N VAL A 45 -10.11 4.96 10.81
CA VAL A 45 -8.76 5.24 11.31
C VAL A 45 -8.44 4.43 12.57
N ARG A 46 -9.43 4.21 13.46
CA ARG A 46 -9.26 3.36 14.64
C ARG A 46 -8.93 1.92 14.27
N GLU A 47 -9.66 1.33 13.33
CA GLU A 47 -9.44 -0.05 12.91
C GLU A 47 -8.14 -0.20 12.11
N VAL A 48 -7.79 0.78 11.27
CA VAL A 48 -6.48 0.87 10.63
C VAL A 48 -5.35 0.90 11.67
N GLY A 49 -5.53 1.64 12.77
CA GLY A 49 -4.55 1.68 13.86
C GLY A 49 -4.24 0.30 14.45
N LYS A 50 -5.25 -0.58 14.59
CA LYS A 50 -5.04 -1.95 15.06
C LYS A 50 -4.26 -2.79 14.05
N VAL A 51 -4.60 -2.67 12.75
CA VAL A 51 -3.88 -3.39 11.69
C VAL A 51 -2.40 -2.97 11.64
N VAL A 52 -2.13 -1.67 11.76
CA VAL A 52 -0.76 -1.12 11.82
C VAL A 52 0.01 -1.69 13.00
N GLU A 53 -0.61 -1.76 14.18
CA GLU A 53 -0.02 -2.35 15.39
C GLU A 53 0.29 -3.85 15.21
N GLU A 54 -0.66 -4.61 14.65
CA GLU A 54 -0.50 -6.06 14.44
C GLU A 54 0.56 -6.42 13.39
N GLU A 55 0.70 -5.61 12.34
CA GLU A 55 1.68 -5.85 11.27
C GLU A 55 3.07 -5.26 11.57
N ASP A 56 3.21 -4.48 12.64
CA ASP A 56 4.42 -3.73 12.99
C ASP A 56 5.01 -2.98 11.78
N HIS A 57 4.11 -2.34 11.02
CA HIS A 57 4.47 -1.64 9.79
C HIS A 57 3.67 -0.34 9.68
N HIS A 58 4.38 0.78 9.81
CA HIS A 58 3.77 2.06 10.16
C HIS A 58 3.72 3.00 8.93
N PRO A 59 2.53 3.25 8.35
CA PRO A 59 2.38 4.20 7.25
C PRO A 59 2.34 5.64 7.77
N THR A 60 2.57 6.60 6.87
CA THR A 60 2.13 7.98 7.10
C THR A 60 0.63 8.06 6.91
N ILE A 61 -0.07 8.71 7.85
CA ILE A 61 -1.52 8.93 7.81
C ILE A 61 -1.78 10.44 7.76
N LEU A 62 -2.44 10.91 6.71
CA LEU A 62 -2.91 12.28 6.58
C LEU A 62 -4.43 12.30 6.60
N ILE A 63 -5.00 13.17 7.42
CA ILE A 63 -6.44 13.43 7.50
C ILE A 63 -6.66 14.90 7.18
N SER A 64 -7.51 15.20 6.20
CA SER A 64 -7.75 16.57 5.74
C SER A 64 -9.17 16.73 5.22
N PRO A 65 -9.82 17.90 5.34
CA PRO A 65 -10.92 18.23 4.44
C PRO A 65 -10.41 18.26 2.99
N SER A 66 -11.27 17.90 2.02
CA SER A 66 -10.88 17.87 0.61
C SER A 66 -10.51 19.24 0.04
N SER A 67 -10.99 20.33 0.64
CA SER A 67 -10.62 21.71 0.27
C SER A 67 -9.14 22.03 0.52
N ASP A 68 -8.55 21.41 1.54
CA ASP A 68 -7.18 21.70 1.98
C ASP A 68 -6.20 20.60 1.54
N TYR A 69 -6.76 19.47 1.08
CA TYR A 69 -5.99 18.37 0.55
C TYR A 69 -5.37 18.78 -0.79
N LYS A 70 -4.04 18.80 -0.84
CA LYS A 70 -3.27 19.02 -2.06
C LYS A 70 -2.88 17.66 -2.61
N PRO A 71 -3.59 17.14 -3.60
CA PRO A 71 -3.34 15.79 -4.07
C PRO A 71 -1.95 15.75 -4.70
N LEU A 72 -1.17 14.73 -4.36
CA LEU A 72 0.05 14.40 -5.12
C LEU A 72 -0.28 13.88 -6.52
N ILE A 73 -1.56 13.56 -6.75
CA ILE A 73 -2.11 13.01 -7.99
C ILE A 73 -3.46 13.67 -8.26
N SER A 74 -3.73 14.11 -9.49
CA SER A 74 -5.04 14.69 -9.82
C SER A 74 -6.15 13.64 -9.65
N LEU A 75 -6.84 13.67 -8.50
CA LEU A 75 -7.98 12.81 -8.20
C LEU A 75 -9.27 13.62 -8.29
N PRO A 76 -10.33 13.10 -8.93
CA PRO A 76 -11.66 13.67 -8.81
C PRO A 76 -12.19 13.37 -7.41
N LEU A 77 -11.94 14.29 -6.47
CA LEU A 77 -12.53 14.28 -5.13
C LEU A 77 -13.77 15.16 -5.12
N SER A 78 -14.76 14.80 -4.30
CA SER A 78 -15.85 15.71 -3.97
C SER A 78 -15.29 16.97 -3.31
N THR A 79 -15.84 18.12 -3.68
CA THR A 79 -15.41 19.42 -3.14
C THR A 79 -15.78 19.63 -1.68
N ARG A 80 -16.57 18.71 -1.09
CA ARG A 80 -16.98 18.73 0.31
C ARG A 80 -16.97 17.33 0.90
N SER A 81 -15.78 16.87 1.23
CA SER A 81 -15.53 15.55 1.83
C SER A 81 -14.38 15.62 2.81
N TYR A 82 -14.22 14.56 3.60
CA TYR A 82 -12.99 14.30 4.33
C TYR A 82 -12.16 13.28 3.57
N VAL A 83 -10.85 13.45 3.61
CA VAL A 83 -9.88 12.62 2.92
C VAL A 83 -8.95 12.01 3.95
N VAL A 84 -8.71 10.71 3.82
CA VAL A 84 -7.62 10.01 4.50
C VAL A 84 -6.65 9.51 3.44
N GLU A 85 -5.41 9.99 3.49
CA GLU A 85 -4.32 9.46 2.68
C GLU A 85 -3.42 8.59 3.55
N LEU A 86 -3.10 7.40 3.04
CA LEU A 86 -2.15 6.46 3.62
C LEU A 86 -1.00 6.26 2.65
N ALA A 87 0.22 6.51 3.12
CA ALA A 87 1.44 6.33 2.35
C ALA A 87 2.39 5.38 3.07
N THR A 88 2.82 4.30 2.40
CA THR A 88 3.70 3.29 3.01
C THR A 88 4.86 2.89 2.09
N HIS A 89 6.02 2.70 2.70
CA HIS A 89 7.22 2.11 2.10
C HIS A 89 8.12 1.57 3.23
N THR A 90 8.98 0.62 2.91
CA THR A 90 9.96 0.09 3.85
C THR A 90 11.23 0.95 3.84
N HIS A 91 11.52 1.60 4.97
CA HIS A 91 12.70 2.47 5.15
C HIS A 91 14.04 1.71 5.22
N THR A 92 14.02 0.46 5.68
CA THR A 92 15.23 -0.35 5.87
C THR A 92 14.98 -1.77 5.34
N PRO A 93 14.98 -1.95 4.02
CA PRO A 93 14.74 -3.27 3.45
C PRO A 93 15.87 -4.22 3.85
N LEU A 94 15.51 -5.32 4.52
CA LEU A 94 16.47 -6.38 4.79
C LEU A 94 16.73 -7.15 3.48
N PRO A 95 18.00 -7.37 3.10
CA PRO A 95 18.31 -8.21 1.96
C PRO A 95 17.74 -9.62 2.15
N PRO A 96 17.14 -10.22 1.11
CA PRO A 96 16.70 -11.61 1.18
C PRO A 96 17.92 -12.51 1.45
N TYR A 97 17.70 -13.59 2.21
CA TYR A 97 18.74 -14.58 2.44
C TYR A 97 18.77 -15.60 1.29
N PRO A 98 19.96 -16.00 0.79
CA PRO A 98 21.30 -15.60 1.21
C PRO A 98 21.65 -14.18 0.78
N LEU A 99 22.44 -13.48 1.62
CA LEU A 99 22.89 -12.11 1.37
C LEU A 99 23.59 -12.03 0.00
N PRO A 100 23.26 -11.03 -0.85
CA PRO A 100 23.90 -10.87 -2.15
C PRO A 100 25.42 -10.69 -1.99
N THR A 101 26.20 -11.53 -2.66
CA THR A 101 27.66 -11.64 -2.53
C THR A 101 28.44 -10.49 -3.20
N LYS A 102 27.78 -9.68 -4.04
CA LYS A 102 28.25 -8.41 -4.58
C LYS A 102 27.00 -7.56 -4.85
N GLY A 103 26.83 -6.40 -4.21
CA GLY A 103 25.53 -5.72 -4.24
C GLY A 103 25.58 -4.22 -4.09
N ASP A 104 24.83 -3.54 -4.97
CA ASP A 104 24.21 -2.27 -4.64
C ASP A 104 23.39 -2.44 -3.36
N LYS A 105 23.50 -1.46 -2.45
CA LYS A 105 22.71 -1.45 -1.21
C LYS A 105 21.23 -1.34 -1.58
N MET A 106 20.38 -2.19 -1.00
CA MET A 106 18.93 -2.02 -1.14
C MET A 106 18.52 -0.63 -0.63
N ARG A 107 17.75 0.10 -1.43
CA ARG A 107 17.22 1.43 -1.09
C ARG A 107 15.80 1.30 -0.56
N PRO A 108 15.32 2.26 0.25
CA PRO A 108 13.94 2.30 0.72
C PRO A 108 12.96 2.11 -0.44
N GLY A 109 11.85 1.40 -0.23
CA GLY A 109 10.92 1.10 -1.31
C GLY A 109 9.75 0.24 -0.88
N VAL A 110 8.89 -0.11 -1.84
CA VAL A 110 7.74 -0.98 -1.58
C VAL A 110 8.19 -2.43 -1.51
N THR A 111 7.78 -3.13 -0.46
CA THR A 111 8.04 -4.54 -0.20
C THR A 111 6.75 -5.33 0.02
N GLY A 112 6.87 -6.63 0.29
CA GLY A 112 5.71 -7.46 0.65
C GLY A 112 4.99 -7.00 1.93
N LYS A 113 5.68 -6.35 2.89
CA LYS A 113 5.04 -5.79 4.09
C LYS A 113 4.10 -4.64 3.74
N ASP A 114 4.53 -3.79 2.82
CA ASP A 114 3.75 -2.66 2.33
C ASP A 114 2.48 -3.14 1.60
N LEU A 115 2.61 -4.17 0.77
CA LEU A 115 1.48 -4.79 0.05
C LEU A 115 0.50 -5.46 1.02
N LYS A 116 0.99 -6.28 1.95
CA LYS A 116 0.17 -6.96 2.95
C LYS A 116 -0.59 -5.96 3.82
N LEU A 117 0.08 -4.91 4.29
CA LEU A 117 -0.56 -3.85 5.06
C LEU A 117 -1.68 -3.18 4.24
N ALA A 118 -1.38 -2.86 2.98
CA ALA A 118 -2.35 -2.21 2.09
C ALA A 118 -3.60 -3.08 1.87
N GLU A 119 -3.43 -4.38 1.62
CA GLU A 119 -4.53 -5.35 1.48
C GLU A 119 -5.42 -5.40 2.73
N ARG A 120 -4.83 -5.51 3.92
CA ARG A 120 -5.60 -5.54 5.18
C ARG A 120 -6.40 -4.26 5.42
N ILE A 121 -5.84 -3.12 5.03
CA ILE A 121 -6.52 -1.83 5.17
C ILE A 121 -7.73 -1.73 4.20
N GLU A 122 -7.69 -2.37 3.03
CA GLU A 122 -8.89 -2.46 2.16
C GLU A 122 -10.01 -3.22 2.83
N SER A 123 -9.71 -4.35 3.47
CA SER A 123 -10.72 -5.11 4.18
C SER A 123 -11.38 -4.26 5.27
N VAL A 124 -10.59 -3.49 6.01
CA VAL A 124 -11.12 -2.53 7.00
C VAL A 124 -11.99 -1.46 6.34
N TRP A 125 -11.60 -0.95 5.18
CA TRP A 125 -12.41 0.02 4.43
C TRP A 125 -13.77 -0.54 4.05
N GLU A 126 -13.80 -1.74 3.48
CA GLU A 126 -15.02 -2.42 3.06
C GLU A 126 -15.95 -2.66 4.25
N GLU A 127 -15.41 -3.14 5.37
CA GLU A 127 -16.15 -3.40 6.61
C GLU A 127 -16.73 -2.12 7.22
N THR A 128 -15.94 -1.06 7.31
CA THR A 128 -16.35 0.18 7.98
C THR A 128 -17.28 1.05 7.15
N THR A 129 -17.17 1.00 5.82
CA THR A 129 -17.98 1.80 4.91
C THR A 129 -19.14 1.03 4.28
N CYS A 130 -19.27 -0.27 4.56
CA CYS A 130 -20.16 -1.20 3.83
C CYS A 130 -19.96 -1.12 2.30
N GLY A 131 -18.72 -0.87 1.85
CA GLY A 131 -18.39 -0.70 0.43
C GLY A 131 -18.94 0.58 -0.23
N ARG A 132 -19.41 1.56 0.55
CA ARG A 132 -19.99 2.81 0.00
C ARG A 132 -18.98 3.93 -0.22
N GLY A 133 -17.72 3.72 0.14
CA GLY A 133 -16.67 4.71 -0.01
C GLY A 133 -15.81 4.47 -1.25
N ALA A 134 -15.21 5.54 -1.78
CA ALA A 134 -14.27 5.46 -2.89
C ALA A 134 -12.82 5.26 -2.39
N VAL A 135 -12.11 4.30 -2.98
CA VAL A 135 -10.67 4.09 -2.77
C VAL A 135 -9.94 4.29 -4.10
N GLN A 136 -8.84 5.03 -4.07
CA GLN A 136 -7.96 5.16 -5.21
C GLN A 136 -6.53 4.77 -4.83
N MET A 137 -5.87 3.99 -5.70
CA MET A 137 -4.55 3.42 -5.45
C MET A 137 -3.58 3.86 -6.54
N LYS A 138 -2.37 4.24 -6.15
CA LYS A 138 -1.29 4.49 -7.10
C LYS A 138 0.08 4.18 -6.51
N MET A 139 0.98 3.70 -7.35
CA MET A 139 2.42 3.67 -7.10
C MET A 139 3.05 4.96 -7.64
N GLU A 140 3.85 5.64 -6.82
CA GLU A 140 4.65 6.74 -7.33
C GLU A 140 5.79 6.23 -8.21
N SER A 141 5.99 6.88 -9.37
CA SER A 141 7.16 6.71 -10.21
C SER A 141 8.28 7.57 -9.62
N GLY A 142 9.41 6.95 -9.25
CA GLY A 142 10.64 7.67 -8.89
C GLY A 142 11.32 8.31 -10.09
#